data_AF-A0A0N4WIE0-F1
#
_entry.id   AF-A0A0N4WIE0-F1
#
_cell.length_a   1.000
_cell.length_b   1.000
_cell.length_c   1.000
_cell.angle_alpha   90.00
_cell.angle_beta   90.00
_cell.angle_gamma   90.00
#
_symmetry.space_group_name_H-M   'P 1'
#
loop_
_entity.id
_entity.type
_entity.pdbx_description
1 polymer ?
#
loop_
_entity_poly.entity_id
_entity_poly.type
_entity_poly.pdbx_seq_one_letter_code
_entity_poly.pdbx_strand_id
1 'polypeptide(L)'
;MDADTLRAILNTKAAAQEKMLQAVMKEMRGMFSSMTSTSTTAHAKSAEFVTNSLSARLPKFTHDSENGCTFDVWYSGYEDIITQDGATLDEAAKARLIVSKFDAPAYARFTKHILPRIAAEISLAETMKTLQELFGHNTSVFARGYAYLKTQCNGEAFATTLR
;
A
#
# COMPACT_ATOMS: atom_id res chain seq x y z
N MET A 1 -7.03 66.37 -37.22
CA MET A 1 -7.00 64.93 -36.88
C MET A 1 -7.97 64.23 -37.82
N ASP A 2 -7.48 63.25 -38.56
CA ASP A 2 -8.27 62.51 -39.55
C ASP A 2 -9.09 61.38 -38.88
N ALA A 3 -10.22 61.00 -39.48
CA ALA A 3 -11.15 60.02 -38.92
C ALA A 3 -10.55 58.60 -38.85
N ASP A 4 -9.62 58.29 -39.74
CA ASP A 4 -8.88 57.03 -39.74
C ASP A 4 -7.93 56.94 -38.54
N THR A 5 -7.29 58.07 -38.20
CA THR A 5 -6.43 58.21 -37.02
C THR A 5 -7.20 57.96 -35.73
N LEU A 6 -8.43 58.46 -35.61
CA LEU A 6 -9.27 58.25 -34.42
C LEU A 6 -9.75 56.79 -34.30
N ARG A 7 -10.07 56.14 -35.41
CA ARG A 7 -10.42 54.70 -35.44
C ARG A 7 -9.23 53.83 -35.05
N ALA A 8 -8.03 54.16 -35.53
CA ALA A 8 -6.81 53.47 -35.16
C ALA A 8 -6.56 53.54 -33.66
N ILE A 9 -6.68 54.73 -33.03
CA ILE A 9 -6.48 54.89 -31.59
C ILE A 9 -7.51 54.08 -30.78
N LEU A 10 -8.79 54.11 -31.17
CA LEU A 10 -9.85 53.34 -30.52
C LEU A 10 -9.61 51.82 -30.60
N ASN A 11 -9.26 51.31 -31.78
CA ASN A 11 -8.92 49.88 -31.96
C ASN A 11 -7.66 49.49 -31.19
N THR A 12 -6.65 50.37 -31.15
CA THR A 12 -5.41 50.11 -30.39
C THR A 12 -5.68 50.03 -28.89
N LYS A 13 -6.58 50.89 -28.37
CA LYS A 13 -7.00 50.85 -26.96
C LYS A 13 -7.79 49.59 -26.62
N ALA A 14 -8.70 49.16 -27.50
CA ALA A 14 -9.47 47.93 -27.30
C ALA A 14 -8.57 46.68 -27.29
N ALA A 15 -7.64 46.59 -28.24
CA ALA A 15 -6.69 45.47 -28.32
C ALA A 15 -5.73 45.42 -27.11
N ALA A 16 -5.33 46.57 -26.57
CA ALA A 16 -4.49 46.64 -25.38
C ALA A 16 -5.22 46.11 -24.12
N GLN A 17 -6.51 46.44 -23.97
CA GLN A 17 -7.33 45.95 -22.86
C GLN A 17 -7.56 44.43 -22.92
N GLU A 18 -7.81 43.89 -24.12
CA GLU A 18 -7.97 42.44 -24.31
C GLU A 18 -6.68 41.68 -23.97
N LYS A 19 -5.52 42.18 -24.42
CA LYS A 19 -4.22 41.59 -24.06
C LYS A 19 -3.96 41.61 -22.56
N MET A 20 -4.33 42.69 -21.88
CA MET A 20 -4.20 42.79 -20.42
C MET A 20 -5.07 41.75 -19.71
N LEU A 21 -6.33 41.57 -20.15
CA LEU A 21 -7.22 40.55 -19.59
C LEU A 21 -6.69 39.13 -19.81
N GLN A 22 -6.18 38.82 -21.01
CA GLN A 22 -5.57 37.52 -21.30
C GLN A 22 -4.31 37.28 -20.47
N ALA A 23 -3.48 38.30 -20.24
CA ALA A 23 -2.29 38.20 -19.39
C ALA A 23 -2.65 37.88 -17.94
N VAL A 24 -3.65 38.57 -17.38
CA VAL A 24 -4.15 38.31 -16.01
C VAL A 24 -4.73 36.89 -15.90
N MET A 25 -5.51 36.43 -16.90
CA MET A 25 -6.04 35.06 -16.90
C MET A 25 -4.93 34.00 -17.00
N LYS A 26 -3.84 34.27 -17.74
CA LYS A 26 -2.70 33.37 -17.85
C LYS A 26 -1.90 33.31 -16.55
N GLU A 27 -1.72 34.44 -15.87
CA GLU A 27 -1.11 34.49 -14.53
C GLU A 27 -1.94 33.75 -13.48
N MET A 28 -3.26 33.99 -13.43
CA MET A 28 -4.16 33.28 -12.51
C MET A 28 -4.13 31.76 -12.75
N ARG A 29 -4.08 31.32 -14.02
CA ARG A 29 -3.92 29.90 -14.36
C ARG A 29 -2.56 29.35 -13.90
N GLY A 30 -1.48 30.11 -14.09
CA GLY A 30 -0.14 29.73 -13.64
C GLY A 30 -0.05 29.58 -12.13
N MET A 31 -0.63 30.51 -11.38
CA MET A 31 -0.76 30.44 -9.91
C MET A 31 -1.59 29.23 -9.50
N PHE A 32 -2.75 28.98 -10.14
CA PHE A 32 -3.59 27.83 -9.82
C PHE A 32 -2.88 26.50 -10.09
N SER A 33 -2.18 26.37 -11.23
CA SER A 33 -1.37 25.19 -11.55
C SER A 33 -0.21 24.98 -10.57
N SER A 34 0.47 26.05 -10.14
CA SER A 34 1.52 25.95 -9.10
C SER A 34 0.95 25.51 -7.75
N MET A 35 -0.23 25.99 -7.39
CA MET A 35 -0.90 25.69 -6.13
C MET A 35 -1.39 24.23 -6.08
N THR A 36 -1.95 23.71 -7.18
CA THR A 36 -2.35 22.29 -7.26
C THR A 36 -1.14 21.36 -7.25
N SER A 37 -0.06 21.67 -7.99
CA SER A 37 1.17 20.87 -7.97
C SER A 37 1.84 20.83 -6.59
N THR A 38 1.88 21.96 -5.88
CA THR A 38 2.49 22.03 -4.54
C THR A 38 1.69 21.21 -3.52
N SER A 39 0.36 21.21 -3.62
CA SER A 39 -0.51 20.41 -2.74
C SER A 39 -0.35 18.90 -2.95
N THR A 40 -0.23 18.44 -4.21
CA THR A 40 -0.01 17.02 -4.53
C THR A 40 1.37 16.55 -4.08
N THR A 41 2.42 17.36 -4.27
CA THR A 41 3.78 17.00 -3.83
C THR A 41 3.92 17.00 -2.30
N ALA A 42 3.26 17.93 -1.60
CA ALA A 42 3.26 17.94 -0.14
C ALA A 42 2.53 16.71 0.43
N HIS A 43 1.40 16.33 -0.16
CA HIS A 43 0.65 15.16 0.27
C HIS A 43 1.42 13.85 0.01
N ALA A 44 2.09 13.72 -1.14
CA ALA A 44 2.94 12.58 -1.46
C ALA A 44 4.10 12.42 -0.46
N LYS A 45 4.80 13.52 -0.14
CA LYS A 45 5.88 13.51 0.86
C LYS A 45 5.38 13.12 2.26
N SER A 46 4.18 13.55 2.63
CA SER A 46 3.55 13.16 3.90
C SER A 46 3.22 11.67 3.93
N ALA A 47 2.66 11.12 2.86
CA ALA A 47 2.31 9.70 2.77
C ALA A 47 3.57 8.80 2.79
N GLU A 48 4.64 9.20 2.10
CA GLU A 48 5.93 8.49 2.15
C GLU A 48 6.53 8.51 3.55
N PHE A 49 6.47 9.65 4.25
CA PHE A 49 6.95 9.76 5.62
C PHE A 49 6.17 8.84 6.58
N VAL A 50 4.83 8.83 6.49
CA VAL A 50 3.98 7.94 7.30
C VAL A 50 4.28 6.48 6.98
N THR A 51 4.42 6.12 5.71
CA THR A 51 4.73 4.74 5.28
C THR A 51 6.09 4.28 5.82
N ASN A 52 7.12 5.13 5.76
CA ASN A 52 8.45 4.81 6.26
C ASN A 52 8.47 4.69 7.80
N SER A 53 7.78 5.60 8.50
CA SER A 53 7.62 5.57 9.96
C SER A 53 6.93 4.28 10.42
N LEU A 54 5.81 3.93 9.77
CA LEU A 54 5.10 2.67 10.01
C LEU A 54 6.00 1.47 9.72
N SER A 55 6.69 1.48 8.58
CA SER A 55 7.61 0.42 8.21
C SER A 55 8.70 0.20 9.28
N ALA A 56 9.25 1.25 9.88
CA ALA A 56 10.24 1.10 10.94
C ALA A 56 9.67 0.45 12.22
N ARG A 57 8.38 0.63 12.51
CA ARG A 57 7.71 0.12 13.71
C ARG A 57 7.15 -1.28 13.54
N LEU A 58 6.73 -1.66 12.33
CA LEU A 58 6.24 -3.00 12.06
C LEU A 58 7.42 -3.97 11.93
N PRO A 59 7.45 -5.07 12.71
CA PRO A 59 8.46 -6.10 12.54
C PRO A 59 8.25 -6.87 11.24
N LYS A 60 9.31 -7.52 10.77
CA LYS A 60 9.22 -8.44 9.64
C LYS A 60 8.31 -9.61 10.00
N PHE A 61 7.45 -9.98 9.06
CA PHE A 61 6.64 -11.17 9.14
C PHE A 61 7.47 -12.39 8.71
N THR A 62 7.51 -13.39 9.57
CA THR A 62 8.13 -14.70 9.33
C THR A 62 7.11 -15.76 9.66
N HIS A 63 6.78 -16.60 8.69
CA HIS A 63 5.77 -17.64 8.87
C HIS A 63 6.38 -18.89 9.48
N ASP A 64 5.87 -19.29 10.65
CA ASP A 64 6.23 -20.54 11.31
C ASP A 64 4.97 -21.24 11.84
N SER A 65 4.58 -22.32 11.15
CA SER A 65 3.42 -23.11 11.52
C SER A 65 3.61 -23.95 12.78
N GLU A 66 4.85 -24.29 13.17
CA GLU A 66 5.14 -25.10 14.35
C GLU A 66 5.16 -24.25 15.62
N ASN A 67 5.68 -23.03 15.51
CA ASN A 67 5.75 -22.07 16.63
C ASN A 67 4.53 -21.14 16.71
N GLY A 68 3.50 -21.36 15.88
CA GLY A 68 2.27 -20.57 15.88
C GLY A 68 2.44 -19.14 15.37
N CYS A 69 3.52 -18.83 14.67
CA CYS A 69 3.75 -17.54 14.01
C CYS A 69 2.96 -17.49 12.70
N THR A 70 1.64 -17.34 12.80
CA THR A 70 0.72 -17.18 11.67
C THR A 70 0.47 -15.71 11.35
N PHE A 71 -0.07 -15.47 10.16
CA PHE A 71 -0.45 -14.13 9.73
C PHE A 71 -1.55 -13.53 10.63
N ASP A 72 -2.50 -14.33 11.12
CA ASP A 72 -3.55 -13.85 12.03
C ASP A 72 -2.97 -13.30 13.34
N VAL A 73 -1.99 -13.99 13.92
CA VAL A 73 -1.32 -13.58 15.17
C VAL A 73 -0.49 -12.31 14.95
N TRP A 74 0.22 -12.25 13.83
CA TRP A 74 0.98 -11.05 13.48
C TRP A 74 0.05 -9.86 13.21
N TYR A 75 -0.98 -10.03 12.38
CA TYR A 75 -1.88 -8.95 11.99
C TYR A 75 -2.65 -8.41 13.19
N SER A 76 -3.22 -9.26 14.05
CA SER A 76 -3.94 -8.81 15.26
C SER A 76 -3.07 -7.98 16.22
N GLY A 77 -1.76 -8.23 16.29
CA GLY A 77 -0.82 -7.44 17.08
C GLY A 77 -0.49 -6.06 16.50
N TYR A 78 -0.65 -5.88 15.19
CA TYR A 78 -0.31 -4.64 14.48
C TYR A 78 -1.51 -3.96 13.80
N GLU A 79 -2.72 -4.53 13.91
CA GLU A 79 -3.94 -4.01 13.28
C GLU A 79 -4.24 -2.58 13.72
N ASP A 80 -4.17 -2.31 15.03
CA ASP A 80 -4.41 -0.98 15.57
C ASP A 80 -3.38 0.04 15.06
N ILE A 81 -2.10 -0.36 14.98
CA ILE A 81 -1.02 0.48 14.45
C ILE A 81 -1.23 0.77 12.97
N ILE A 82 -1.60 -0.23 12.17
CA ILE A 82 -1.87 -0.06 10.73
C ILE A 82 -3.12 0.80 10.51
N THR A 83 -4.13 0.70 11.38
CA THR A 83 -5.40 1.41 11.24
C THR A 83 -5.31 2.86 11.72
N GLN A 84 -4.72 3.11 12.90
CA GLN A 84 -4.60 4.45 13.46
C GLN A 84 -3.52 5.27 12.73
N ASP A 85 -2.31 4.74 12.63
CA ASP A 85 -1.19 5.49 12.04
C ASP A 85 -1.21 5.43 10.51
N GLY A 86 -1.87 4.42 9.93
CA GLY A 86 -2.14 4.32 8.50
C GLY A 86 -3.46 4.97 8.08
N ALA A 87 -4.16 5.71 8.95
CA ALA A 87 -5.45 6.33 8.62
C ALA A 87 -5.37 7.28 7.41
N THR A 88 -4.20 7.86 7.16
CA THR A 88 -3.94 8.76 6.02
C THR A 88 -3.52 8.02 4.74
N LEU A 89 -3.27 6.71 4.80
CA LEU A 89 -2.88 5.90 3.65
C LEU A 89 -4.12 5.33 2.95
N ASP A 90 -4.04 5.24 1.63
CA ASP A 90 -5.03 4.50 0.84
C ASP A 90 -4.88 2.98 1.07
N GLU A 91 -5.95 2.25 0.80
CA GLU A 91 -5.99 0.79 1.01
C GLU A 91 -4.90 0.06 0.21
N ALA A 92 -4.52 0.56 -0.97
CA ALA A 92 -3.44 -0.01 -1.75
C ALA A 92 -2.06 0.27 -1.13
N ALA A 93 -1.83 1.43 -0.51
CA ALA A 93 -0.60 1.68 0.25
C ALA A 93 -0.51 0.80 1.51
N LYS A 94 -1.63 0.58 2.22
CA LYS A 94 -1.66 -0.36 3.35
C LYS A 94 -1.32 -1.79 2.91
N ALA A 95 -1.87 -2.25 1.78
CA ALA A 95 -1.55 -3.56 1.22
C ALA A 95 -0.05 -3.67 0.89
N ARG A 96 0.51 -2.67 0.20
CA ARG A 96 1.93 -2.60 -0.13
C ARG A 96 2.81 -2.59 1.13
N LEU A 97 2.42 -1.86 2.17
CA LEU A 97 3.13 -1.83 3.45
C LEU A 97 3.19 -3.23 4.07
N ILE A 98 2.08 -3.96 4.11
CA ILE A 98 2.01 -5.30 4.70
C ILE A 98 2.86 -6.29 3.91
N VAL A 99 2.75 -6.28 2.58
CA VAL A 99 3.56 -7.14 1.70
C VAL A 99 5.06 -6.82 1.84
N SER A 100 5.43 -5.54 2.07
CA SER A 100 6.83 -5.15 2.29
C SER A 100 7.45 -5.72 3.58
N LYS A 101 6.63 -6.19 4.52
CA LYS A 101 7.10 -6.78 5.77
C LYS A 101 7.45 -8.26 5.64
N PHE A 102 7.14 -8.89 4.52
CA PHE A 102 7.35 -10.32 4.37
C PHE A 102 8.83 -10.64 4.28
N ASP A 103 9.22 -11.76 4.88
CA ASP A 103 10.50 -12.37 4.59
C ASP A 103 10.53 -12.91 3.15
N ALA A 104 11.74 -13.20 2.66
CA ALA A 104 11.94 -13.74 1.32
C ALA A 104 11.07 -14.98 1.01
N PRO A 105 10.96 -16.00 1.89
CA PRO A 105 10.14 -17.18 1.60
C PRO A 105 8.63 -16.88 1.62
N ALA A 106 8.11 -16.05 2.53
CA ALA A 106 6.70 -15.67 2.53
C ALA A 106 6.36 -14.83 1.29
N TYR A 107 7.22 -13.89 0.91
CA TYR A 107 7.02 -13.09 -0.30
C TYR A 107 7.00 -13.96 -1.58
N ALA A 108 7.88 -14.95 -1.69
CA ALA A 108 7.90 -15.88 -2.81
C ALA A 108 6.61 -16.73 -2.89
N ARG A 109 6.10 -17.20 -1.75
CA ARG A 109 4.83 -17.96 -1.68
C ARG A 109 3.64 -17.10 -2.08
N PHE A 110 3.57 -15.88 -1.57
CA PHE A 110 2.54 -14.92 -1.94
C PHE A 110 2.58 -14.61 -3.45
N THR A 111 3.75 -14.26 -3.98
CA THR A 111 3.94 -13.94 -5.42
C THR A 111 3.55 -15.11 -6.33
N LYS A 112 3.88 -16.34 -5.92
CA LYS A 112 3.51 -17.55 -6.65
C LYS A 112 1.99 -17.78 -6.70
N HIS A 113 1.28 -17.39 -5.64
CA HIS A 113 -0.17 -17.59 -5.54
C HIS A 113 -0.96 -16.50 -6.30
N ILE A 114 -0.44 -15.27 -6.36
CA ILE A 114 -1.08 -14.18 -7.09
C ILE A 114 -0.85 -14.23 -8.61
N LEU A 115 0.16 -14.96 -9.10
CA LEU A 115 0.35 -15.25 -10.54
C LEU A 115 -0.72 -16.27 -10.99
N PRO A 116 -1.56 -15.98 -12.01
CA PRO A 116 -1.28 -15.21 -13.23
C PRO A 116 -1.92 -13.82 -13.29
N ARG A 117 -2.43 -13.27 -12.18
CA ARG A 117 -3.03 -11.93 -12.14
C ARG A 117 -1.93 -10.87 -11.96
N ILE A 118 -1.99 -9.82 -12.77
CA ILE A 118 -1.08 -8.68 -12.67
C ILE A 118 -1.25 -8.08 -11.26
N ALA A 119 -0.17 -7.96 -10.50
CA ALA A 119 -0.14 -7.48 -9.11
C ALA A 119 -0.68 -6.05 -8.89
N ALA A 120 -1.20 -5.40 -9.94
CA ALA A 120 -1.76 -4.05 -9.92
C ALA A 120 -3.28 -4.01 -9.62
N GLU A 121 -3.99 -5.15 -9.67
CA GLU A 121 -5.46 -5.20 -9.48
C GLU A 121 -5.91 -5.84 -8.16
N ILE A 122 -5.00 -6.26 -7.30
CA ILE A 122 -5.37 -6.98 -6.08
C ILE A 122 -5.79 -5.96 -5.02
N SER A 123 -7.08 -5.99 -4.67
CA SER A 123 -7.61 -5.17 -3.58
C SER A 123 -6.97 -5.54 -2.22
N LEU A 124 -7.02 -4.63 -1.24
CA LEU A 124 -6.56 -4.95 0.12
C LEU A 124 -7.30 -6.17 0.67
N ALA A 125 -8.62 -6.27 0.43
CA ALA A 125 -9.44 -7.39 0.87
C ALA A 125 -8.99 -8.73 0.25
N GLU A 126 -8.71 -8.77 -1.05
CA GLU A 126 -8.17 -9.98 -1.71
C GLU A 126 -6.77 -10.32 -1.21
N THR A 127 -5.94 -9.30 -0.94
CA THR A 127 -4.62 -9.48 -0.34
C THR A 127 -4.77 -10.13 1.04
N MET A 128 -5.52 -9.52 1.96
CA MET A 128 -5.82 -10.05 3.29
C MET A 128 -6.32 -11.48 3.26
N LYS A 129 -7.30 -11.78 2.39
CA LYS A 129 -7.85 -13.13 2.22
C LYS A 129 -6.78 -14.14 1.79
N THR A 130 -6.00 -13.78 0.77
CA THR A 130 -4.90 -14.63 0.28
C THR A 130 -3.86 -14.88 1.38
N LEU A 131 -3.56 -13.86 2.19
CA LEU A 131 -2.62 -13.99 3.30
C LEU A 131 -3.14 -14.91 4.41
N GLN A 132 -4.43 -14.83 4.74
CA GLN A 132 -5.06 -15.78 5.67
C GLN A 132 -5.07 -17.21 5.12
N GLU A 133 -5.32 -17.40 3.83
CA GLU A 133 -5.30 -18.73 3.22
C GLU A 133 -3.89 -19.35 3.19
N LEU A 134 -2.87 -18.55 2.90
CA LEU A 134 -1.48 -19.01 2.77
C LEU A 134 -0.74 -19.15 4.10
N PHE A 135 -0.99 -18.23 5.03
CA PHE A 135 -0.21 -18.03 6.25
C PHE A 135 -1.06 -17.96 7.51
N GLY A 136 -2.38 -18.02 7.39
CA GLY A 136 -3.27 -18.05 8.53
C GLY A 136 -3.25 -19.41 9.23
N HIS A 137 -4.04 -19.51 10.29
CA HIS A 137 -4.15 -20.76 11.03
C HIS A 137 -4.77 -21.84 10.14
N ASN A 138 -3.94 -22.74 9.58
CA ASN A 138 -4.42 -23.84 8.76
C ASN A 138 -5.04 -24.91 9.67
N THR A 139 -6.29 -24.70 10.09
CA THR A 139 -7.09 -25.69 10.81
C THR A 139 -7.62 -26.78 9.86
N SER A 140 -6.86 -27.12 8.82
CA SER A 140 -7.20 -28.26 7.97
C SER A 140 -7.16 -29.53 8.82
N VAL A 141 -8.14 -30.40 8.59
CA VAL A 141 -8.18 -31.75 9.20
C VAL A 141 -6.87 -32.49 8.91
N PHE A 142 -6.25 -32.24 7.76
CA PHE A 142 -4.96 -32.82 7.39
C PHE A 142 -3.80 -32.31 8.26
N ALA A 143 -3.73 -31.00 8.51
CA ALA A 143 -2.69 -30.41 9.37
C ALA A 143 -2.81 -30.90 10.82
N ARG A 144 -4.05 -31.02 11.34
CA ARG A 144 -4.33 -31.64 12.64
C ARG A 144 -3.93 -33.12 12.67
N GLY A 145 -4.24 -33.87 11.62
CA GLY A 145 -3.87 -35.28 11.49
C GLY A 145 -2.36 -35.49 11.45
N TYR A 146 -1.64 -34.64 10.72
CA TYR A 146 -0.18 -34.68 10.64
C TYR A 146 0.49 -34.30 11.96
N ALA A 147 0.01 -33.25 12.65
CA ALA A 147 0.51 -32.88 13.97
C ALA A 147 0.35 -34.02 14.98
N TYR A 148 -0.84 -34.65 14.99
CA TYR A 148 -1.10 -35.84 15.80
C TYR A 148 -0.15 -37.00 15.46
N LEU A 149 0.04 -37.30 14.16
CA LEU A 149 0.93 -38.37 13.72
C LEU A 149 2.39 -38.09 14.11
N LYS A 150 2.85 -36.85 13.97
CA LYS A 150 4.20 -36.40 14.35
C LYS A 150 4.43 -36.52 15.86
N THR A 151 3.46 -36.19 16.70
CA THR A 151 3.58 -36.38 18.16
C THR A 151 3.62 -37.86 18.55
N GLN A 152 2.90 -38.74 17.85
CA GLN A 152 2.95 -40.18 18.11
C GLN A 152 4.28 -40.80 17.65
N CYS A 153 4.80 -40.41 16.48
CA CYS A 153 6.07 -40.93 15.97
C CYS A 153 7.30 -40.41 16.72
N ASN A 154 7.23 -39.25 17.37
CA ASN A 154 8.30 -38.73 18.22
C ASN A 154 8.25 -39.29 19.66
N GLY A 155 7.14 -39.93 20.06
CA GLY A 155 6.95 -40.58 21.36
C GLY A 155 7.51 -42.00 21.45
N GLU A 156 7.91 -42.62 20.34
CA GLU A 156 8.48 -43.97 20.30
C GLU A 156 9.99 -43.94 20.05
N ALA A 157 10.73 -43.19 20.86
CA ALA A 157 12.15 -43.45 21.06
C ALA A 157 12.32 -44.65 22.01
N PHE A 158 12.31 -45.85 21.44
CA PHE A 158 12.98 -47.06 21.94
C PHE A 158 12.81 -47.38 23.44
N ALA A 159 11.59 -47.72 23.88
CA ALA A 159 11.44 -48.57 25.06
C ALA A 159 12.05 -49.94 24.73
N THR A 160 13.18 -50.18 25.36
CA THR A 160 14.21 -51.14 25.01
C THR A 160 13.90 -52.52 25.60
N THR A 161 14.37 -53.55 24.90
CA THR A 161 14.91 -54.81 25.46
C THR A 161 13.90 -55.89 25.88
N LEU A 162 13.91 -56.96 25.07
CA LEU A 162 13.61 -58.33 25.46
C LEU A 162 14.20 -58.68 26.84
N ARG A 163 13.36 -59.15 27.76
CA ARG A 163 13.74 -60.23 28.69
C ARG A 163 12.51 -61.02 29.14
#